data_AF-A0A7S1AKV8-F1
#
_entry.id   AF-A0A7S1AKV8-F1
#
_cell.length_a   1.000
_cell.length_b   1.000
_cell.length_c   1.000
_cell.angle_alpha   90.00
_cell.angle_beta   90.00
_cell.angle_gamma   90.00
#
_symmetry.space_group_name_H-M   'P 1'
#
loop_
_entity.id
_entity.type
_entity.pdbx_description
1 polymer ?
#
loop_
_entity_poly.entity_id
_entity_poly.type
_entity_poly.pdbx_seq_one_letter_code
_entity_poly.pdbx_strand_id
1 'polypeptide(L)'
;MVSTGDECCSLPLETLQGEWIASRGEVITVSGKDLLINGFPVAGGLKLRGDGKSVYGFSVYHLASQRADNGQIAWQAGHQEILWRRSELGEAKSLEARMGVRLHDRASTCGGQAYDVQSDAEAVSRLNTLLDQWREPSLVRVPSCDICPDWTNRAQTGLSLDHVHYIATMISRNGFKSRRRGLGTADGAHDVPVLIRERCTSALGGAALTRWKEVVAGNPWFPHFMLGGKEEFFCSLGNGHFSQALNLFRCEAKNLWTEIPYLVHRDDALREALEDGVESVVLSGEMPAKDRRFVSEMLNKTHGGTWHVEADGRVRIEGSTTTDYSQFVALSKVLDAEELSCLVRQKMGVVLNSLL
;
A
#
# COMPACT_ATOMS: atom_id res chain seq x y z
N MET A 1 -1.97 -33.78 -28.13
CA MET A 1 -1.23 -32.54 -28.41
C MET A 1 -1.96 -31.42 -27.69
N VAL A 2 -1.42 -31.00 -26.55
CA VAL A 2 -1.94 -29.84 -25.81
C VAL A 2 -1.48 -28.61 -26.59
N SER A 3 -2.42 -27.79 -27.04
CA SER A 3 -2.12 -26.49 -27.66
C SER A 3 -1.46 -25.61 -26.59
N THR A 4 -0.13 -25.58 -26.60
CA THR A 4 0.68 -24.67 -25.79
C THR A 4 0.88 -23.39 -26.58
N GLY A 5 0.22 -22.32 -26.15
CA GLY A 5 0.52 -20.96 -26.60
C GLY A 5 -0.72 -20.15 -26.89
N ASP A 6 -1.40 -19.69 -25.83
CA ASP A 6 -2.10 -18.40 -25.95
C ASP A 6 -1.02 -17.38 -26.32
N GLU A 7 -0.96 -17.00 -27.60
CA GLU A 7 -0.08 -15.92 -28.04
C GLU A 7 -0.57 -14.64 -27.37
N CYS A 8 0.06 -14.33 -26.23
CA CYS A 8 -0.26 -13.15 -25.45
C CYS A 8 -0.22 -11.92 -26.37
N CYS A 9 -1.34 -11.21 -26.49
CA CYS A 9 -1.48 -10.11 -27.43
C CYS A 9 -0.35 -9.10 -27.23
N SER A 10 0.21 -8.63 -28.33
CA SER A 10 1.29 -7.64 -28.32
C SER A 10 1.09 -6.61 -29.42
N LEU A 11 1.57 -5.40 -29.19
CA LEU A 11 1.60 -4.34 -30.19
C LEU A 11 3.03 -3.87 -30.46
N PRO A 12 3.32 -3.27 -31.63
CA PRO A 12 4.64 -2.74 -31.90
C PRO A 12 5.00 -1.57 -30.98
N LEU A 13 6.25 -1.50 -30.52
CA LEU A 13 6.75 -0.47 -29.61
C LEU A 13 6.63 0.94 -30.19
N GLU A 14 6.80 1.06 -31.50
CA GLU A 14 6.58 2.30 -32.25
C GLU A 14 5.15 2.81 -32.09
N THR A 15 4.18 1.89 -31.97
CA THR A 15 2.77 2.25 -31.81
C THR A 15 2.53 2.89 -30.45
N LEU A 16 3.36 2.61 -29.43
CA LEU A 16 3.27 3.21 -28.10
C LEU A 16 3.97 4.56 -27.97
N GLN A 17 4.86 4.95 -28.88
CA GLN A 17 5.70 6.15 -28.68
C GLN A 17 4.86 7.42 -28.58
N GLY A 18 5.23 8.33 -27.67
CA GLY A 18 4.58 9.62 -27.47
C GLY A 18 3.69 9.67 -26.23
N GLU A 19 2.77 10.64 -26.23
CA GLU A 19 1.91 10.97 -25.10
C GLU A 19 0.54 10.30 -25.22
N TRP A 20 0.06 9.77 -24.10
CA TRP A 20 -1.24 9.16 -23.94
C TRP A 20 -1.93 9.66 -22.69
N ILE A 21 -3.26 9.58 -22.71
CA ILE A 21 -4.12 9.84 -21.57
C ILE A 21 -4.84 8.55 -21.22
N ALA A 22 -4.69 8.06 -20.00
CA ALA A 22 -5.48 6.95 -19.50
C ALA A 22 -6.93 7.40 -19.20
N SER A 23 -7.88 6.47 -19.25
CA SER A 23 -9.29 6.71 -18.92
C SER A 23 -9.50 7.22 -17.50
N ARG A 24 -8.53 7.00 -16.60
CA ARG A 24 -8.53 7.51 -15.23
C ARG A 24 -7.83 8.87 -15.09
N GLY A 25 -7.31 9.41 -16.18
CA GLY A 25 -6.80 10.77 -16.32
C GLY A 25 -5.29 10.91 -16.18
N GLU A 26 -4.54 9.82 -15.95
CA GLU A 26 -3.09 9.86 -15.91
C GLU A 26 -2.50 10.21 -17.27
N VAL A 27 -1.40 10.97 -17.24
CA VAL A 27 -0.60 11.28 -18.42
C VAL A 27 0.49 10.24 -18.53
N ILE A 28 0.55 9.55 -19.67
CA ILE A 28 1.55 8.53 -19.94
C ILE A 28 2.46 9.01 -21.04
N THR A 29 3.77 8.96 -20.81
CA THR A 29 4.77 9.31 -21.81
C THR A 29 5.63 8.08 -22.09
N VAL A 30 5.69 7.68 -23.35
CA VAL A 30 6.56 6.61 -23.80
C VAL A 30 7.64 7.18 -24.71
N SER A 31 8.89 6.97 -24.32
CA SER A 31 10.06 7.39 -25.11
C SER A 31 11.06 6.24 -25.19
N GLY A 32 11.24 5.69 -26.38
CA GLY A 32 11.99 4.45 -26.57
C GLY A 32 11.36 3.32 -25.78
N LYS A 33 12.07 2.80 -24.78
CA LYS A 33 11.59 1.73 -23.88
C LYS A 33 11.12 2.27 -22.53
N ASP A 34 11.31 3.57 -22.30
CA ASP A 34 10.98 4.21 -21.05
C ASP A 34 9.50 4.55 -21.04
N LEU A 35 8.86 4.23 -19.91
CA LEU A 35 7.47 4.53 -19.64
C LEU A 35 7.44 5.46 -18.43
N LEU A 36 6.79 6.60 -18.56
CA LEU A 36 6.51 7.52 -17.47
C LEU A 36 5.00 7.61 -17.27
N ILE A 37 4.56 7.63 -16.01
CA ILE A 37 3.18 7.92 -15.64
C ILE A 37 3.21 9.15 -14.74
N ASN A 38 2.52 10.21 -15.16
CA ASN A 38 2.50 11.52 -14.53
C ASN A 38 3.91 12.09 -14.29
N GLY A 39 4.80 11.93 -15.27
CA GLY A 39 6.19 12.38 -15.19
C GLY A 39 7.12 11.49 -14.33
N PHE A 40 6.60 10.44 -13.69
CA PHE A 40 7.42 9.52 -12.90
C PHE A 40 7.76 8.26 -13.71
N PRO A 41 9.05 7.84 -13.73
CA PRO A 41 9.43 6.63 -14.44
C PRO A 41 8.78 5.40 -13.80
N VAL A 42 8.19 4.56 -14.65
CA VAL A 42 7.60 3.29 -14.25
C VAL A 42 8.73 2.28 -14.13
N ALA A 43 9.04 1.87 -12.89
CA ALA A 43 10.04 0.84 -12.64
C ALA A 43 9.76 -0.44 -13.45
N GLY A 44 10.77 -1.04 -14.07
CA GLY A 44 10.60 -2.19 -14.97
C GLY A 44 10.07 -1.86 -16.38
N GLY A 45 9.62 -0.62 -16.63
CA GLY A 45 9.25 -0.11 -17.94
C GLY A 45 8.22 -0.94 -18.70
N LEU A 46 8.35 -0.93 -20.02
CA LEU A 46 7.53 -1.74 -20.93
C LEU A 46 8.02 -3.20 -20.92
N LYS A 47 7.07 -4.15 -20.85
CA LYS A 47 7.34 -5.56 -21.03
C LYS A 47 7.39 -5.88 -22.53
N LEU A 48 8.60 -6.14 -23.02
CA LEU A 48 8.87 -6.46 -24.43
C LEU A 48 8.94 -7.97 -24.66
N ARG A 49 8.50 -8.44 -25.83
CA ARG A 49 8.79 -9.80 -26.32
C ARG A 49 10.30 -9.95 -26.57
N GLY A 50 10.73 -11.19 -26.82
CA GLY A 50 12.14 -11.51 -27.11
C GLY A 50 12.69 -10.79 -28.36
N ASP A 51 11.82 -10.28 -29.22
CA ASP A 51 12.20 -9.44 -30.37
C ASP A 51 12.66 -8.02 -29.98
N GLY A 52 12.37 -7.59 -28.74
CA GLY A 52 12.63 -6.24 -28.25
C GLY A 52 11.83 -5.14 -28.97
N LYS A 53 10.85 -5.51 -29.80
CA LYS A 53 10.08 -4.62 -30.67
C LYS A 53 8.58 -4.67 -30.38
N SER A 54 8.08 -5.73 -29.76
CA SER A 54 6.66 -5.87 -29.45
C SER A 54 6.42 -5.76 -27.95
N VAL A 55 5.47 -4.93 -27.55
CA VAL A 55 5.06 -4.72 -26.15
C VAL A 55 3.81 -5.52 -25.88
N TYR A 56 3.79 -6.26 -24.78
CA TYR A 56 2.60 -7.01 -24.34
C TYR A 56 2.06 -6.57 -22.98
N GLY A 57 2.72 -5.60 -22.34
CA GLY A 57 2.34 -5.12 -21.01
C GLY A 57 3.31 -4.10 -20.44
N PHE A 58 3.00 -3.63 -19.24
CA PHE A 58 3.88 -2.84 -18.38
C PHE A 58 3.37 -3.00 -16.95
N SER A 59 4.24 -2.96 -15.93
CA SER A 59 3.82 -3.10 -14.52
C SER A 59 2.85 -4.28 -14.29
N VAL A 60 1.59 -3.97 -13.92
CA VAL A 60 0.51 -4.95 -13.71
C VAL A 60 -0.47 -5.11 -14.86
N TYR A 61 -0.24 -4.38 -15.93
CA TYR A 61 -1.13 -4.27 -17.05
C TYR A 61 -0.65 -5.13 -18.21
N HIS A 62 -1.59 -5.81 -18.84
CA HIS A 62 -1.40 -6.63 -20.03
C HIS A 62 -2.26 -6.09 -21.16
N LEU A 63 -1.84 -6.26 -22.41
CA LEU A 63 -2.65 -5.81 -23.54
C LEU A 63 -3.97 -6.58 -23.58
N ALA A 64 -5.11 -5.88 -23.57
CA ALA A 64 -6.41 -6.50 -23.73
C ALA A 64 -6.59 -6.95 -25.19
N SER A 65 -7.03 -8.18 -25.39
CA SER A 65 -7.00 -8.87 -26.69
C SER A 65 -7.89 -8.27 -27.78
N GLN A 66 -8.77 -7.31 -27.45
CA GLN A 66 -9.85 -6.88 -28.35
C GLN A 66 -9.81 -5.39 -28.76
N ARG A 67 -8.89 -4.56 -28.24
CA ARG A 67 -8.93 -3.10 -28.46
C ARG A 67 -7.54 -2.45 -28.52
N ALA A 68 -6.82 -2.71 -29.59
CA ALA A 68 -5.68 -1.88 -29.99
C ALA A 68 -5.98 -1.33 -31.39
N ASP A 69 -6.46 -0.10 -31.45
CA ASP A 69 -6.52 0.68 -32.70
C ASP A 69 -5.46 1.80 -32.66
N ASN A 70 -5.27 2.52 -33.77
CA ASN A 70 -4.21 3.53 -33.88
C ASN A 70 -4.38 4.72 -32.90
N GLY A 71 -5.54 4.85 -32.23
CA GLY A 71 -5.85 5.96 -31.32
C GLY A 71 -6.08 5.54 -29.88
N GLN A 72 -6.38 4.26 -29.62
CA GLN A 72 -6.74 3.72 -28.32
C GLN A 72 -6.15 2.34 -28.06
N ILE A 73 -5.70 2.13 -26.82
CA ILE A 73 -5.12 0.87 -26.36
C ILE A 73 -5.78 0.51 -25.04
N ALA A 74 -6.42 -0.65 -25.00
CA ALA A 74 -6.97 -1.20 -23.77
C ALA A 74 -5.93 -2.05 -23.04
N TRP A 75 -5.75 -1.76 -21.76
CA TRP A 75 -4.89 -2.48 -20.85
C TRP A 75 -5.71 -3.15 -19.77
N GLN A 76 -5.41 -4.42 -19.50
CA GLN A 76 -6.09 -5.24 -18.52
C GLN A 76 -5.22 -5.41 -17.27
N ALA A 77 -5.78 -5.10 -16.09
CA ALA A 77 -5.27 -5.54 -14.80
C ALA A 77 -6.37 -6.30 -14.05
N GLY A 78 -6.33 -7.62 -14.12
CA GLY A 78 -7.37 -8.48 -13.57
C GLY A 78 -8.72 -8.27 -14.26
N HIS A 79 -9.73 -7.74 -13.56
CA HIS A 79 -11.05 -7.39 -14.13
C HIS A 79 -11.14 -5.94 -14.59
N GLN A 80 -10.13 -5.12 -14.30
CA GLN A 80 -10.13 -3.70 -14.64
C GLN A 80 -9.53 -3.47 -16.03
N GLU A 81 -10.30 -2.80 -16.89
CA GLU A 81 -9.83 -2.27 -18.17
C GLU A 81 -9.46 -0.79 -18.00
N ILE A 82 -8.26 -0.42 -18.45
CA ILE A 82 -7.82 0.97 -18.57
C ILE A 82 -7.61 1.26 -20.05
N LEU A 83 -8.26 2.30 -20.54
CA LEU A 83 -8.11 2.74 -21.92
C LEU A 83 -7.07 3.85 -21.97
N TRP A 84 -6.00 3.64 -22.71
CA TRP A 84 -5.12 4.73 -23.12
C TRP A 84 -5.63 5.26 -24.44
N ARG A 85 -5.72 6.58 -24.56
CA ARG A 85 -5.94 7.25 -25.84
C ARG A 85 -4.81 8.20 -26.14
N ARG A 86 -4.58 8.47 -27.42
CA ARG A 86 -3.62 9.51 -27.82
C ARG A 86 -4.00 10.85 -27.21
N SER A 87 -3.00 11.55 -26.66
CA SER A 87 -3.17 12.93 -26.21
C SER A 87 -3.37 13.83 -27.41
N GLU A 88 -4.30 14.78 -27.31
CA GLU A 88 -4.35 15.91 -28.23
C GLU A 88 -3.17 16.87 -27.98
N LEU A 89 -2.86 17.72 -28.95
CA LEU A 89 -1.74 18.65 -28.85
C LEU A 89 -1.94 19.60 -27.64
N GLY A 90 -1.00 19.56 -26.69
CA GLY A 90 -1.04 20.39 -25.48
C GLY A 90 -2.01 19.90 -24.40
N GLU A 91 -2.73 18.81 -24.64
CA GLU A 91 -3.62 18.21 -23.65
C GLU A 91 -2.83 17.56 -22.51
N ALA A 92 -1.79 16.77 -22.79
CA ALA A 92 -0.91 16.19 -21.77
C ALA A 92 -0.33 17.27 -20.85
N LYS A 93 0.25 18.34 -21.40
CA LYS A 93 0.77 19.47 -20.60
C LYS A 93 -0.33 20.17 -19.78
N SER A 94 -1.50 20.35 -20.36
CA SER A 94 -2.65 20.95 -19.65
C SER A 94 -3.17 20.04 -18.56
N LEU A 95 -3.17 18.72 -18.77
CA LEU A 95 -3.56 17.71 -17.79
C LEU A 95 -2.49 17.53 -16.72
N GLU A 96 -1.20 17.53 -17.03
CA GLU A 96 -0.12 17.54 -16.04
C GLU A 96 -0.22 18.79 -15.16
N ALA A 97 -0.43 19.97 -15.75
CA ALA A 97 -0.67 21.20 -15.00
C ALA A 97 -1.95 21.09 -14.14
N ARG A 98 -3.05 20.58 -14.71
CA ARG A 98 -4.31 20.35 -13.99
C ARG A 98 -4.24 19.20 -13.00
N MET A 99 -3.31 18.26 -13.13
CA MET A 99 -3.08 17.14 -12.22
C MET A 99 -2.16 17.54 -11.10
N GLY A 100 -1.19 18.42 -11.33
CA GLY A 100 -0.53 19.15 -10.24
C GLY A 100 -1.58 19.89 -9.40
N VAL A 101 -2.51 20.58 -10.07
CA VAL A 101 -3.64 21.27 -9.42
C VAL A 101 -4.70 20.28 -8.88
N ARG A 102 -4.93 19.11 -9.48
CA ARG A 102 -5.90 18.09 -9.02
C ARG A 102 -5.35 17.13 -7.99
N LEU A 103 -4.05 16.91 -7.89
CA LEU A 103 -3.43 16.28 -6.73
C LEU A 103 -3.53 17.24 -5.56
N HIS A 104 -3.37 18.54 -5.81
CA HIS A 104 -3.67 19.59 -4.84
C HIS A 104 -5.18 19.68 -4.52
N ASP A 105 -6.09 19.52 -5.50
CA ASP A 105 -7.54 19.55 -5.27
C ASP A 105 -8.14 18.22 -4.78
N ARG A 106 -7.57 17.07 -5.13
CA ARG A 106 -7.87 15.78 -4.48
C ARG A 106 -7.29 15.77 -3.08
N ALA A 107 -6.14 16.41 -2.82
CA ALA A 107 -5.70 16.69 -1.46
C ALA A 107 -6.65 17.65 -0.76
N SER A 108 -7.23 18.65 -1.44
CA SER A 108 -8.20 19.57 -0.81
C SER A 108 -9.58 18.93 -0.58
N THR A 109 -10.02 18.00 -1.43
CA THR A 109 -11.32 17.30 -1.33
C THR A 109 -11.28 15.95 -0.58
N CYS A 110 -10.14 15.24 -0.58
CA CYS A 110 -9.88 14.07 0.28
C CYS A 110 -9.20 14.49 1.61
N GLY A 111 -8.88 15.77 1.76
CA GLY A 111 -8.50 16.44 3.00
C GLY A 111 -7.09 16.16 3.50
N GLY A 112 -6.09 16.10 2.63
CA GLY A 112 -4.70 15.85 2.97
C GLY A 112 -3.87 17.12 3.15
N GLN A 113 -3.69 17.52 4.41
CA GLN A 113 -2.80 18.63 4.76
C GLN A 113 -1.31 18.31 4.50
N ALA A 114 -0.98 17.05 4.22
CA ALA A 114 0.37 16.62 3.86
C ALA A 114 0.82 17.14 2.49
N TYR A 115 -0.09 17.67 1.68
CA TYR A 115 0.20 18.27 0.37
C TYR A 115 0.09 19.80 0.35
N ASP A 116 -0.31 20.42 1.46
CA ASP A 116 -0.35 21.88 1.64
C ASP A 116 1.00 22.46 2.11
N VAL A 117 2.00 21.60 2.33
CA VAL A 117 3.35 21.99 2.76
C VAL A 117 4.21 22.32 1.54
N GLN A 118 4.97 23.41 1.62
CA GLN A 118 5.67 24.01 0.46
C GLN A 118 6.87 23.18 0.00
N SER A 119 7.35 22.24 0.83
CA SER A 119 8.45 21.32 0.51
C SER A 119 8.36 20.01 1.30
N ASP A 120 9.03 18.96 0.80
CA ASP A 120 9.17 17.69 1.53
C ASP A 120 9.91 17.85 2.86
N ALA A 121 10.88 18.77 2.93
CA ALA A 121 11.60 19.06 4.17
C ALA A 121 10.67 19.64 5.25
N GLU A 122 9.78 20.56 4.87
CA GLU A 122 8.76 21.11 5.77
C GLU A 122 7.77 20.03 6.21
N ALA A 123 7.35 19.17 5.27
CA ALA A 123 6.45 18.07 5.56
C ALA A 123 7.05 17.09 6.59
N VAL A 124 8.32 16.71 6.42
CA VAL A 124 9.06 15.84 7.36
C VAL A 124 9.26 16.53 8.70
N SER A 125 9.60 17.82 8.72
CA SER A 125 9.74 18.60 9.97
C SER A 125 8.42 18.65 10.76
N ARG A 126 7.30 18.86 10.05
CA ARG A 126 5.96 18.84 10.66
C ARG A 126 5.60 17.45 11.16
N LEU A 127 5.93 16.38 10.43
CA LEU A 127 5.70 15.00 10.89
C LEU A 127 6.46 14.72 12.19
N ASN A 128 7.76 15.01 12.25
CA ASN A 128 8.57 14.82 13.45
C ASN A 128 8.01 15.63 14.64
N THR A 129 7.61 16.89 14.41
CA THR A 129 6.97 17.72 15.45
C THR A 129 5.68 17.08 15.99
N LEU A 130 4.82 16.56 15.12
CA LEU A 130 3.58 15.92 15.54
C LEU A 130 3.83 14.61 16.29
N LEU A 131 4.80 13.80 15.84
CA LEU A 131 5.18 12.58 16.54
C LEU A 131 5.72 12.91 17.94
N ASP A 132 6.61 13.89 18.08
CA ASP A 132 7.16 14.30 19.38
C ASP A 132 6.10 14.91 20.31
N GLN A 133 5.15 15.68 19.75
CA GLN A 133 4.08 16.29 20.53
C GLN A 133 3.11 15.26 21.11
N TRP A 134 2.73 14.26 20.31
CA TRP A 134 1.62 13.36 20.63
C TRP A 134 2.05 11.99 21.15
N ARG A 135 3.34 11.62 21.00
CA ARG A 135 3.82 10.30 21.44
C ARG A 135 3.75 10.12 22.94
N GLU A 136 3.54 8.87 23.33
CA GLU A 136 3.83 8.40 24.67
C GLU A 136 5.36 8.38 24.90
N PRO A 137 5.81 8.47 26.17
CA PRO A 137 7.24 8.63 26.48
C PRO A 137 8.14 7.45 26.09
N SER A 138 7.58 6.27 25.81
CA SER A 138 8.34 5.06 25.48
C SER A 138 7.65 4.27 24.38
N LEU A 139 8.42 3.43 23.67
CA LEU A 139 7.83 2.40 22.82
C LEU A 139 6.96 1.47 23.65
N VAL A 140 5.84 1.05 23.06
CA VAL A 140 4.89 0.14 23.70
C VAL A 140 4.82 -1.13 22.88
N ARG A 141 4.85 -2.29 23.54
CA ARG A 141 4.61 -3.56 22.86
C ARG A 141 3.11 -3.75 22.74
N VAL A 142 2.61 -3.75 21.51
CA VAL A 142 1.17 -3.83 21.25
C VAL A 142 0.85 -5.15 20.52
N PRO A 143 0.05 -6.04 21.14
CA PRO A 143 -0.47 -7.22 20.47
C PRO A 143 -1.32 -6.84 19.25
N SER A 144 -1.11 -7.51 18.12
CA SER A 144 -1.89 -7.24 16.90
C SER A 144 -3.41 -7.42 17.06
N CYS A 145 -3.85 -8.22 18.04
CA CYS A 145 -5.26 -8.42 18.39
C CYS A 145 -5.88 -7.23 19.16
N ASP A 146 -5.07 -6.23 19.49
CA ASP A 146 -5.47 -4.98 20.14
C ASP A 146 -5.52 -3.82 19.15
N ILE A 147 -5.27 -4.09 17.86
CA ILE A 147 -5.14 -3.07 16.81
C ILE A 147 -6.27 -3.22 15.78
N CYS A 148 -6.96 -2.12 15.47
CA CYS A 148 -7.74 -1.96 14.25
C CYS A 148 -7.19 -0.84 13.35
N PRO A 149 -7.54 -0.83 12.06
CA PRO A 149 -7.16 0.27 11.18
C PRO A 149 -7.77 1.61 11.64
N ASP A 150 -6.97 2.67 11.68
CA ASP A 150 -7.49 4.01 11.90
C ASP A 150 -8.26 4.48 10.65
N TRP A 151 -9.47 5.02 10.86
CA TRP A 151 -10.35 5.39 9.75
C TRP A 151 -10.16 6.83 9.24
N THR A 152 -9.22 7.57 9.81
CA THR A 152 -8.78 8.87 9.27
C THR A 152 -7.74 8.70 8.15
N ASN A 153 -7.19 7.50 7.99
CA ASN A 153 -6.22 7.07 6.97
C ASN A 153 -6.89 6.84 5.59
N ARG A 154 -6.20 7.24 4.50
CA ARG A 154 -6.47 6.94 3.07
C ARG A 154 -7.93 6.90 2.63
N ALA A 155 -8.43 7.98 2.02
CA ALA A 155 -9.52 8.02 1.03
C ALA A 155 -10.79 7.15 1.30
N GLN A 156 -10.96 6.63 2.51
CA GLN A 156 -11.98 5.67 2.93
C GLN A 156 -11.96 4.28 2.23
N THR A 157 -10.87 3.87 1.57
CA THR A 157 -10.84 2.60 0.79
C THR A 157 -10.53 1.34 1.62
N GLY A 158 -10.07 1.49 2.87
CA GLY A 158 -9.78 0.36 3.77
C GLY A 158 -8.48 -0.39 3.44
N LEU A 159 -8.35 -1.62 3.96
CA LEU A 159 -7.20 -2.50 3.74
C LEU A 159 -7.43 -3.44 2.54
N SER A 160 -6.45 -3.55 1.64
CA SER A 160 -6.36 -4.66 0.68
C SER A 160 -6.22 -6.00 1.40
N LEU A 161 -7.24 -6.85 1.28
CA LEU A 161 -7.23 -8.22 1.82
C LEU A 161 -6.08 -9.05 1.23
N ASP A 162 -5.91 -9.03 -0.09
CA ASP A 162 -4.83 -9.76 -0.76
C ASP A 162 -3.46 -9.33 -0.21
N HIS A 163 -3.24 -8.04 0.07
CA HIS A 163 -1.98 -7.59 0.65
C HIS A 163 -1.77 -8.07 2.10
N VAL A 164 -2.85 -8.18 2.89
CA VAL A 164 -2.79 -8.82 4.22
C VAL A 164 -2.29 -10.26 4.10
N HIS A 165 -2.90 -11.05 3.20
CA HIS A 165 -2.48 -12.43 2.94
C HIS A 165 -1.08 -12.54 2.33
N TYR A 166 -0.66 -11.56 1.54
CA TYR A 166 0.68 -11.51 0.97
C TYR A 166 1.71 -11.39 2.09
N ILE A 167 1.53 -10.42 3.00
CA ILE A 167 2.43 -10.22 4.14
C ILE A 167 2.49 -11.50 4.98
N ALA A 168 1.35 -12.12 5.32
CA ALA A 168 1.33 -13.37 6.08
C ALA A 168 2.03 -14.53 5.36
N THR A 169 1.90 -14.61 4.04
CA THR A 169 2.61 -15.60 3.21
C THR A 169 4.11 -15.36 3.19
N MET A 170 4.54 -14.09 3.11
CA MET A 170 5.96 -13.73 3.17
C MET A 170 6.56 -14.03 4.55
N ILE A 171 5.82 -13.77 5.65
CA ILE A 171 6.23 -14.17 7.01
C ILE A 171 6.37 -15.69 7.09
N SER A 172 5.38 -16.46 6.60
CA SER A 172 5.43 -17.93 6.63
C SER A 172 6.62 -18.51 5.86
N ARG A 173 6.99 -17.88 4.74
CA ARG A 173 8.08 -18.35 3.86
C ARG A 173 9.47 -17.93 4.33
N ASN A 174 9.60 -16.68 4.80
CA ASN A 174 10.90 -16.06 5.05
C ASN A 174 11.26 -15.95 6.55
N GLY A 175 10.31 -16.29 7.41
CA GLY A 175 10.37 -16.06 8.84
C GLY A 175 10.10 -14.59 9.20
N PHE A 176 9.64 -14.38 10.42
CA PHE A 176 9.39 -13.07 10.99
C PHE A 176 10.71 -12.36 11.35
N LYS A 177 10.91 -11.18 10.75
CA LYS A 177 12.11 -10.36 10.96
C LYS A 177 11.85 -9.36 12.09
N SER A 178 12.20 -9.75 13.31
CA SER A 178 12.00 -8.93 14.52
C SER A 178 13.16 -7.95 14.75
N ARG A 179 12.84 -6.67 14.97
CA ARG A 179 13.81 -5.63 15.35
C ARG A 179 14.49 -5.93 16.69
N ARG A 180 13.76 -6.54 17.64
CA ARG A 180 14.29 -6.93 18.95
C ARG A 180 15.46 -7.91 18.85
N ARG A 181 15.55 -8.65 17.75
CA ARG A 181 16.65 -9.59 17.49
C ARG A 181 17.85 -8.93 16.79
N GLY A 182 17.92 -7.60 16.81
CA GLY A 182 19.02 -6.82 16.24
C GLY A 182 18.94 -6.62 14.73
N LEU A 183 17.80 -6.98 14.10
CA LEU A 183 17.61 -6.79 12.66
C LEU A 183 17.20 -5.34 12.36
N GLY A 184 17.91 -4.71 11.45
CA GLY A 184 17.57 -3.40 10.92
C GLY A 184 16.62 -3.48 9.72
N THR A 185 16.20 -2.31 9.22
CA THR A 185 15.44 -2.21 7.96
C THR A 185 16.20 -2.83 6.78
N ALA A 186 17.53 -2.67 6.76
CA ALA A 186 18.40 -3.26 5.73
C ALA A 186 18.35 -4.81 5.72
N ASP A 187 18.06 -5.43 6.87
CA ASP A 187 17.92 -6.89 7.02
C ASP A 187 16.48 -7.38 6.76
N GLY A 188 15.59 -6.46 6.35
CA GLY A 188 14.18 -6.74 6.11
C GLY A 188 13.33 -6.79 7.38
N ALA A 189 13.78 -6.20 8.48
CA ALA A 189 12.92 -6.01 9.65
C ALA A 189 11.70 -5.16 9.28
N HIS A 190 10.54 -5.51 9.83
CA HIS A 190 9.29 -4.77 9.61
C HIS A 190 9.42 -3.32 10.09
N ASP A 191 8.62 -2.41 9.53
CA ASP A 191 8.56 -1.02 9.98
C ASP A 191 7.91 -0.91 11.36
N VAL A 192 8.35 0.07 12.16
CA VAL A 192 7.78 0.33 13.49
C VAL A 192 6.34 0.85 13.32
N PRO A 193 5.31 0.16 13.85
CA PRO A 193 3.94 0.65 13.77
C PRO A 193 3.77 1.98 14.50
N VAL A 194 3.00 2.88 13.90
CA VAL A 194 2.55 4.12 14.54
C VAL A 194 1.06 3.99 14.81
N LEU A 195 0.70 4.03 16.10
CA LEU A 195 -0.63 3.72 16.60
C LEU A 195 -1.19 4.89 17.40
N ILE A 196 -2.51 5.04 17.45
CA ILE A 196 -3.20 5.88 18.42
C ILE A 196 -3.77 5.00 19.52
N ARG A 197 -3.55 5.33 20.79
CA ARG A 197 -4.32 4.72 21.89
C ARG A 197 -5.74 5.30 21.88
N GLU A 198 -6.73 4.44 21.72
CA GLU A 198 -8.13 4.87 21.63
C GLU A 198 -9.05 4.17 22.63
N ARG A 199 -10.22 4.78 22.81
CA ARG A 199 -11.33 4.25 23.60
C ARG A 199 -12.56 4.01 22.75
N CYS A 200 -13.34 2.98 23.07
CA CYS A 200 -14.57 2.67 22.36
C CYS A 200 -15.64 3.78 22.52
N THR A 201 -15.51 4.59 23.57
CA THR A 201 -16.39 5.72 23.88
C THR A 201 -16.02 7.01 23.16
N SER A 202 -14.83 7.11 22.56
CA SER A 202 -14.45 8.28 21.79
C SER A 202 -15.15 8.26 20.42
N ALA A 203 -15.40 9.43 19.84
CA ALA A 203 -16.09 9.52 18.55
C ALA A 203 -15.29 8.82 17.43
N LEU A 204 -13.97 9.00 17.40
CA LEU A 204 -13.10 8.37 16.40
C LEU A 204 -12.91 6.88 16.67
N GLY A 205 -12.69 6.49 17.92
CA GLY A 205 -12.54 5.08 18.31
C GLY A 205 -13.80 4.26 18.05
N GLY A 206 -14.97 4.75 18.48
CA GLY A 206 -16.25 4.08 18.23
C GLY A 206 -16.57 3.93 16.74
N ALA A 207 -16.26 4.95 15.92
CA ALA A 207 -16.42 4.88 14.48
C ALA A 207 -15.47 3.86 13.83
N ALA A 208 -14.20 3.84 14.25
CA ALA A 208 -13.21 2.89 13.75
C ALA A 208 -13.60 1.43 14.08
N LEU A 209 -14.04 1.15 15.32
CA LEU A 209 -14.51 -0.17 15.72
C LEU A 209 -15.73 -0.62 14.92
N THR A 210 -16.74 0.25 14.79
CA THR A 210 -17.98 -0.06 14.07
C THR A 210 -17.65 -0.43 12.62
N ARG A 211 -16.88 0.41 11.94
CA ARG A 211 -16.53 0.19 10.55
C ARG A 211 -15.63 -1.02 10.35
N TRP A 212 -14.67 -1.24 11.24
CA TRP A 212 -13.81 -2.43 11.16
C TRP A 212 -14.61 -3.72 11.37
N LYS A 213 -15.56 -3.72 12.31
CA LYS A 213 -16.47 -4.84 12.53
C LYS A 213 -17.32 -5.14 11.27
N GLU A 214 -17.82 -4.12 10.60
CA GLU A 214 -18.56 -4.26 9.34
C GLU A 214 -17.69 -4.84 8.22
N VAL A 215 -16.45 -4.35 8.06
CA VAL A 215 -15.51 -4.86 7.05
C VAL A 215 -15.19 -6.34 7.27
N VAL A 216 -14.89 -6.74 8.51
CA VAL A 216 -14.61 -8.15 8.84
C VAL A 216 -15.86 -9.01 8.66
N ALA A 217 -17.04 -8.53 9.05
CA ALA A 217 -18.29 -9.26 8.85
C ALA A 217 -18.66 -9.43 7.37
N GLY A 218 -18.31 -8.44 6.53
CA GLY A 218 -18.57 -8.45 5.09
C GLY A 218 -17.61 -9.31 4.27
N ASN A 219 -16.48 -9.75 4.84
CA ASN A 219 -15.50 -10.55 4.12
C ASN A 219 -14.83 -11.61 5.02
N PRO A 220 -15.19 -12.90 4.85
CA PRO A 220 -14.78 -13.99 5.74
C PRO A 220 -13.29 -14.34 5.67
N TRP A 221 -12.56 -13.78 4.70
CA TRP A 221 -11.12 -13.98 4.56
C TRP A 221 -10.30 -13.03 5.43
N PHE A 222 -10.89 -11.96 5.97
CA PHE A 222 -10.24 -11.23 7.05
C PHE A 222 -10.17 -12.07 8.33
N PRO A 223 -9.14 -11.87 9.18
CA PRO A 223 -9.11 -12.51 10.49
C PRO A 223 -10.31 -12.07 11.32
N HIS A 224 -10.73 -12.93 12.24
CA HIS A 224 -11.87 -12.64 13.12
C HIS A 224 -11.66 -11.34 13.91
N PHE A 225 -12.75 -10.63 14.15
CA PHE A 225 -12.73 -9.40 14.93
C PHE A 225 -12.45 -9.71 16.41
N MET A 226 -11.30 -9.26 16.92
CA MET A 226 -10.79 -9.59 18.27
C MET A 226 -10.89 -8.46 19.31
N LEU A 227 -11.53 -7.34 18.96
CA LEU A 227 -11.69 -6.18 19.84
C LEU A 227 -13.02 -6.18 20.61
N GLY A 228 -13.80 -7.26 20.52
CA GLY A 228 -15.09 -7.36 21.20
C GLY A 228 -14.96 -7.18 22.71
N GLY A 229 -15.70 -6.24 23.27
CA GLY A 229 -15.76 -5.98 24.72
C GLY A 229 -14.56 -5.21 25.30
N LYS A 230 -13.59 -4.79 24.48
CA LYS A 230 -12.47 -3.97 24.95
C LYS A 230 -12.87 -2.50 25.03
N GLU A 231 -12.57 -1.88 26.16
CA GLU A 231 -12.84 -0.45 26.37
C GLU A 231 -11.74 0.41 25.76
N GLU A 232 -10.49 -0.02 25.87
CA GLU A 232 -9.30 0.61 25.26
C GLU A 232 -8.66 -0.33 24.22
N PHE A 233 -8.16 0.25 23.13
CA PHE A 233 -7.54 -0.45 22.01
C PHE A 233 -6.63 0.52 21.23
N PHE A 234 -6.08 0.08 20.10
CA PHE A 234 -5.20 0.89 19.27
C PHE A 234 -5.72 1.03 17.84
N CYS A 235 -5.63 2.24 17.28
CA CYS A 235 -5.91 2.53 15.88
C CYS A 235 -4.59 2.70 15.10
N SER A 236 -4.37 1.96 14.01
CA SER A 236 -3.13 2.05 13.24
C SER A 236 -3.15 3.21 12.23
N LEU A 237 -2.26 4.19 12.37
CA LEU A 237 -2.05 5.24 11.36
C LEU A 237 -1.17 4.77 10.20
N GLY A 238 -0.36 3.74 10.43
CA GLY A 238 0.43 3.03 9.42
C GLY A 238 0.52 1.54 9.76
N ASN A 239 0.99 0.71 8.83
CA ASN A 239 1.17 -0.73 9.04
C ASN A 239 -0.11 -1.54 9.37
N GLY A 240 -1.30 -1.05 9.00
CA GLY A 240 -2.56 -1.76 9.24
C GLY A 240 -2.62 -3.15 8.59
N HIS A 241 -2.10 -3.30 7.36
CA HIS A 241 -2.01 -4.61 6.70
C HIS A 241 -1.12 -5.60 7.47
N PHE A 242 -0.02 -5.13 8.04
CA PHE A 242 0.90 -5.94 8.82
C PHE A 242 0.25 -6.46 10.12
N SER A 243 -0.45 -5.58 10.86
CA SER A 243 -1.18 -6.01 12.06
C SER A 243 -2.25 -7.06 11.74
N GLN A 244 -3.00 -6.89 10.64
CA GLN A 244 -3.98 -7.90 10.25
C GLN A 244 -3.34 -9.18 9.73
N ALA A 245 -2.15 -9.12 9.13
CA ALA A 245 -1.41 -10.30 8.71
C ALA A 245 -0.98 -11.15 9.92
N LEU A 246 -0.57 -10.51 11.02
CA LEU A 246 -0.31 -11.21 12.29
C LEU A 246 -1.58 -11.83 12.87
N ASN A 247 -2.73 -11.17 12.74
CA ASN A 247 -4.01 -11.71 13.19
C ASN A 247 -4.46 -12.95 12.40
N LEU A 248 -4.03 -13.11 11.13
CA LEU A 248 -4.25 -14.35 10.38
C LEU A 248 -3.56 -15.55 11.05
N PHE A 249 -2.34 -15.39 11.56
CA PHE A 249 -1.66 -16.45 12.33
C PHE A 249 -2.36 -16.74 13.66
N ARG A 250 -2.82 -15.70 14.37
CA ARG A 250 -3.54 -15.89 15.65
C ARG A 250 -4.82 -16.70 15.49
N CYS A 251 -5.55 -16.46 14.40
CA CYS A 251 -6.80 -17.13 14.12
C CYS A 251 -6.61 -18.46 13.39
N GLU A 252 -5.37 -18.85 13.09
CA GLU A 252 -5.03 -19.95 12.18
C GLU A 252 -5.85 -19.89 10.88
N ALA A 253 -6.03 -18.67 10.36
CA ALA A 253 -6.86 -18.41 9.20
C ALA A 253 -6.28 -19.11 7.98
N LYS A 254 -7.16 -19.55 7.07
CA LYS A 254 -6.75 -20.17 5.82
C LYS A 254 -6.06 -19.15 4.91
N ASN A 255 -4.98 -19.57 4.27
CA ASN A 255 -4.36 -18.79 3.20
C ASN A 255 -5.35 -18.61 2.05
N LEU A 256 -5.51 -17.36 1.58
CA LEU A 256 -6.45 -17.00 0.52
C LEU A 256 -6.23 -17.78 -0.78
N TRP A 257 -4.99 -18.19 -1.07
CA TRP A 257 -4.63 -18.80 -2.35
C TRP A 257 -4.36 -20.30 -2.26
N THR A 258 -3.91 -20.81 -1.11
CA THR A 258 -3.58 -22.23 -0.94
C THR A 258 -4.55 -22.97 -0.02
N GLU A 259 -5.42 -22.25 0.68
CA GLU A 259 -6.31 -22.75 1.74
C GLU A 259 -5.63 -23.43 2.93
N ILE A 260 -4.29 -23.47 2.94
CA ILE A 260 -3.50 -23.98 4.06
C ILE A 260 -3.52 -22.93 5.19
N PRO A 261 -3.83 -23.30 6.44
CA PRO A 261 -3.79 -22.39 7.57
C PRO A 261 -2.43 -21.71 7.78
N TYR A 262 -2.44 -20.44 8.18
CA TYR A 262 -1.23 -19.77 8.65
C TYR A 262 -0.87 -20.26 10.05
N LEU A 263 0.27 -20.94 10.17
CA LEU A 263 0.76 -21.50 11.43
C LEU A 263 2.12 -20.89 11.80
N VAL A 264 2.34 -20.68 13.09
CA VAL A 264 3.60 -20.10 13.63
C VAL A 264 4.77 -21.09 13.48
N HIS A 265 4.49 -22.39 13.53
CA HIS A 265 5.50 -23.45 13.50
C HIS A 265 6.65 -23.21 14.52
N ARG A 266 7.90 -23.20 14.04
CA ARG A 266 9.13 -23.02 14.84
C ARG A 266 9.63 -21.58 14.85
N ASP A 267 8.84 -20.62 14.38
CA ASP A 267 9.25 -19.22 14.36
C ASP A 267 9.03 -18.57 15.73
N ASP A 268 10.05 -18.66 16.58
CA ASP A 268 10.01 -18.08 17.92
C ASP A 268 9.83 -16.55 17.89
N ALA A 269 10.32 -15.88 16.84
CA ALA A 269 10.21 -14.42 16.73
C ALA A 269 8.76 -14.01 16.41
N LEU A 270 8.09 -14.77 15.54
CA LEU A 270 6.67 -14.61 15.27
C LEU A 270 5.85 -14.91 16.52
N ARG A 271 6.13 -16.03 17.22
CA ARG A 271 5.43 -16.39 18.45
C ARG A 271 5.49 -15.26 19.47
N GLU A 272 6.69 -14.73 19.70
CA GLU A 272 6.94 -13.61 20.59
C GLU A 272 6.18 -12.35 20.17
N ALA A 273 6.15 -12.01 18.87
CA ALA A 273 5.39 -10.87 18.37
C ALA A 273 3.85 -11.04 18.54
N LEU A 274 3.36 -12.29 18.53
CA LEU A 274 1.97 -12.59 18.81
C LEU A 274 1.68 -12.56 20.33
N GLU A 275 2.55 -13.11 21.17
CA GLU A 275 2.28 -13.18 22.61
C GLU A 275 2.52 -11.82 23.30
N ASP A 276 3.68 -11.22 23.04
CA ASP A 276 4.11 -9.99 23.71
C ASP A 276 3.72 -8.72 22.97
N GLY A 277 3.45 -8.82 21.66
CA GLY A 277 3.22 -7.70 20.78
C GLY A 277 4.48 -7.15 20.09
N VAL A 278 4.24 -6.20 19.20
CA VAL A 278 5.28 -5.53 18.40
C VAL A 278 5.59 -4.16 18.98
N GLU A 279 6.87 -3.80 19.07
CA GLU A 279 7.30 -2.48 19.51
C GLU A 279 6.73 -1.41 18.57
N SER A 280 5.94 -0.51 19.14
CA SER A 280 5.16 0.48 18.42
C SER A 280 5.32 1.87 19.04
N VAL A 281 5.26 2.89 18.19
CA VAL A 281 5.13 4.29 18.62
C VAL A 281 3.66 4.54 18.86
N VAL A 282 3.28 4.73 20.11
CA VAL A 282 1.90 5.02 20.48
C VAL A 282 1.74 6.53 20.67
N LEU A 283 0.75 7.10 20.01
CA LEU A 283 0.35 8.49 20.14
C LEU A 283 -0.95 8.58 20.96
N SER A 284 -1.14 9.71 21.62
CA SER A 284 -2.30 9.99 22.45
C SER A 284 -3.62 9.98 21.67
N GLY A 285 -4.67 9.43 22.28
CA GLY A 285 -6.05 9.50 21.77
C GLY A 285 -6.59 10.92 21.63
N GLU A 286 -5.99 11.89 22.33
CA GLU A 286 -6.36 13.31 22.23
C GLU A 286 -5.88 13.97 20.92
N MET A 287 -5.06 13.26 20.12
CA MET A 287 -4.55 13.76 18.85
C MET A 287 -5.72 14.08 17.89
N PRO A 288 -5.85 15.32 17.40
CA PRO A 288 -6.94 15.72 16.52
C PRO A 288 -6.96 14.92 15.22
N ALA A 289 -8.17 14.64 14.69
CA ALA A 289 -8.35 13.88 13.45
C ALA A 289 -7.52 14.43 12.26
N LYS A 290 -7.37 15.76 12.20
CA LYS A 290 -6.57 16.46 11.19
C LYS A 290 -5.10 16.07 11.25
N ASP A 291 -4.54 15.99 12.45
CA ASP A 291 -3.14 15.63 12.64
C ASP A 291 -2.94 14.13 12.45
N ARG A 292 -3.88 13.28 12.92
CA ARG A 292 -3.87 11.83 12.66
C ARG A 292 -3.78 11.53 11.17
N ARG A 293 -4.60 12.21 10.37
CA ARG A 293 -4.60 12.11 8.92
C ARG A 293 -3.27 12.57 8.32
N PHE A 294 -2.75 13.73 8.72
CA PHE A 294 -1.46 14.22 8.23
C PHE A 294 -0.34 13.21 8.51
N VAL A 295 -0.26 12.70 9.74
CA VAL A 295 0.72 11.69 10.11
C VAL A 295 0.55 10.47 9.21
N SER A 296 -0.66 9.92 9.14
CA SER A 296 -0.95 8.74 8.32
C SER A 296 -0.58 8.90 6.83
N GLU A 297 -0.88 10.05 6.23
CA GLU A 297 -0.49 10.38 4.85
C GLU A 297 1.01 10.45 4.70
N MET A 298 1.69 11.11 5.64
CA MET A 298 3.14 11.25 5.59
C MET A 298 3.85 9.91 5.84
N LEU A 299 3.32 9.02 6.69
CA LEU A 299 3.84 7.65 6.84
C LEU A 299 3.81 6.90 5.51
N ASN A 300 2.75 7.08 4.72
CA ASN A 300 2.66 6.50 3.38
C ASN A 300 3.61 7.18 2.38
N LYS A 301 3.83 8.50 2.49
CA LYS A 301 4.66 9.30 1.57
C LYS A 301 6.17 9.14 1.83
N THR A 302 6.60 9.14 3.09
CA THR A 302 8.02 9.10 3.51
C THR A 302 8.58 7.68 3.58
N HIS A 303 7.84 6.72 3.07
CA HIS A 303 8.23 5.33 2.99
C HIS A 303 9.41 5.16 2.01
N GLY A 304 10.61 5.40 2.53
CA GLY A 304 11.86 5.54 1.79
C GLY A 304 12.91 6.37 2.52
N GLY A 305 12.49 7.27 3.41
CA GLY A 305 13.39 7.92 4.35
C GLY A 305 13.96 6.93 5.36
N THR A 306 15.15 7.21 5.89
CA THR A 306 15.70 6.42 6.99
C THR A 306 14.94 6.78 8.26
N TRP A 307 14.31 5.78 8.86
CA TRP A 307 13.64 5.90 10.15
C TRP A 307 14.63 5.59 11.26
N HIS A 308 14.90 6.57 12.11
CA HIS A 308 15.63 6.37 13.35
C HIS A 308 14.61 6.35 14.49
N VAL A 309 14.48 5.20 15.13
CA VAL A 309 13.67 5.05 16.33
C VAL A 309 14.62 4.80 17.48
N GLU A 310 14.72 5.76 18.39
CA GLU A 310 15.54 5.65 19.59
C GLU A 310 14.85 4.75 20.64
N ALA A 311 15.61 4.30 21.64
CA ALA A 311 15.10 3.42 22.69
C ALA A 311 13.98 4.07 23.54
N ASP A 312 13.93 5.41 23.60
CA ASP A 312 12.87 6.18 24.25
C ASP A 312 11.65 6.43 23.33
N GLY A 313 11.61 5.79 22.16
CA GLY A 313 10.54 5.95 21.19
C GLY A 313 10.54 7.27 20.42
N ARG A 314 11.58 8.11 20.54
CA ARG A 314 11.76 9.22 19.60
C ARG A 314 11.91 8.70 18.20
N VAL A 315 11.10 9.24 17.31
CA VAL A 315 11.16 8.93 15.88
C VAL A 315 11.74 10.13 15.19
N ARG A 316 12.85 9.92 14.48
CA ARG A 316 13.42 10.89 13.57
C ARG A 316 13.40 10.33 12.16
N ILE A 317 12.65 10.97 11.30
CA ILE A 317 12.61 10.64 9.89
C ILE A 317 13.54 11.59 9.16
N GLU A 318 14.53 11.01 8.48
CA GLU A 318 15.38 11.75 7.56
C GLU A 318 14.68 11.88 6.19
N GLY A 319 14.99 12.94 5.45
CA GLY A 319 14.42 13.19 4.13
C GLY A 319 14.65 12.00 3.18
N SER A 320 13.81 11.89 2.15
CA SER A 320 13.86 10.83 1.15
C SER A 320 15.28 10.72 0.55
N THR A 321 16.02 9.68 0.93
CA THR A 321 17.06 9.13 0.07
C THR A 321 16.35 8.22 -0.93
N THR A 322 16.67 8.37 -2.22
CA THR A 322 16.18 7.48 -3.27
C THR A 322 16.67 6.06 -2.98
N THR A 323 15.91 5.29 -2.21
CA THR A 323 16.20 3.89 -1.95
C THR A 323 15.68 3.07 -3.12
N ASP A 324 16.50 2.12 -3.60
CA ASP A 324 16.15 1.17 -4.66
C ASP A 324 15.07 0.18 -4.18
N TYR A 325 13.82 0.64 -4.08
CA TYR A 325 12.69 -0.26 -3.82
C TYR A 325 12.30 -1.00 -5.10
N SER A 326 11.95 -2.28 -4.94
CA SER A 326 11.25 -2.98 -6.02
C SER A 326 9.95 -2.24 -6.39
N GLN A 327 9.57 -2.26 -7.66
CA GLN A 327 8.34 -1.63 -8.16
C GLN A 327 7.10 -2.01 -7.33
N PHE A 328 7.01 -3.28 -6.94
CA PHE A 328 5.93 -3.79 -6.12
C PHE A 328 5.81 -3.02 -4.80
N VAL A 329 6.93 -2.76 -4.13
CA VAL A 329 6.98 -2.03 -2.86
C VAL A 329 6.65 -0.55 -3.05
N ALA A 330 7.06 0.05 -4.16
CA ALA A 330 6.72 1.45 -4.47
C ALA A 330 5.22 1.61 -4.76
N LEU A 331 4.67 0.76 -5.63
CA LEU A 331 3.25 0.82 -6.02
C LEU A 331 2.33 0.44 -4.86
N SER A 332 2.69 -0.53 -4.01
CA SER A 332 1.81 -0.96 -2.92
C SER A 332 1.49 0.14 -1.90
N LYS A 333 2.27 1.22 -1.92
CA LYS A 333 2.12 2.37 -1.02
C LYS A 333 1.17 3.44 -1.55
N VAL A 334 0.95 3.54 -2.86
CA VAL A 334 0.13 4.61 -3.45
C VAL A 334 -1.22 4.12 -3.96
N LEU A 335 -1.32 2.83 -4.27
CA LEU A 335 -2.55 2.22 -4.78
C LEU A 335 -3.63 2.13 -3.70
N ASP A 336 -4.88 2.21 -4.13
CA ASP A 336 -6.01 1.89 -3.26
C ASP A 336 -6.09 0.38 -2.96
N ALA A 337 -7.05 -0.02 -2.12
CA ALA A 337 -7.18 -1.40 -1.67
C ALA A 337 -7.47 -2.40 -2.82
N GLU A 338 -8.21 -2.01 -3.84
CA GLU A 338 -8.56 -2.86 -4.97
C GLU A 338 -7.38 -3.00 -5.93
N GLU A 339 -6.77 -1.88 -6.30
CA GLU A 339 -5.60 -1.82 -7.16
C GLU A 339 -4.40 -2.58 -6.56
N LEU A 340 -4.18 -2.40 -5.26
CA LEU A 340 -3.18 -3.13 -4.50
C LEU A 340 -3.45 -4.64 -4.50
N SER A 341 -4.73 -5.05 -4.44
CA SER A 341 -5.08 -6.46 -4.52
C SER A 341 -4.73 -7.06 -5.89
N CYS A 342 -5.00 -6.34 -6.98
CA CYS A 342 -4.56 -6.74 -8.33
C CYS A 342 -3.04 -6.88 -8.42
N LEU A 343 -2.29 -5.90 -7.90
CA LEU A 343 -0.83 -5.93 -7.87
C LEU A 343 -0.28 -7.15 -7.11
N VAL A 344 -0.89 -7.49 -5.97
CA VAL A 344 -0.52 -8.66 -5.17
C VAL A 344 -0.76 -9.97 -5.92
N ARG A 345 -1.95 -10.15 -6.51
CA ARG A 345 -2.28 -11.39 -7.24
C ARG A 345 -1.28 -11.66 -8.35
N GLN A 346 -0.91 -10.62 -9.10
CA GLN A 346 0.11 -10.74 -10.13
C GLN A 346 1.48 -11.07 -9.53
N LYS A 347 1.88 -10.40 -8.45
CA LYS A 347 3.17 -10.68 -7.79
C LYS A 347 3.26 -12.14 -7.32
N MET A 348 2.13 -12.69 -6.89
CA MET A 348 2.02 -14.08 -6.42
C MET A 348 1.84 -15.09 -7.56
N GLY A 349 1.68 -14.65 -8.81
CA GLY A 349 1.40 -15.53 -9.95
C GLY A 349 0.04 -16.22 -9.86
N VAL A 350 -0.91 -15.63 -9.13
CA VAL A 350 -2.26 -16.16 -8.98
C VAL A 350 -3.03 -15.79 -10.25
N VAL A 351 -3.29 -16.80 -11.09
CA VAL A 351 -4.18 -16.64 -12.24
C VAL A 351 -5.58 -16.37 -11.67
N LEU A 352 -6.18 -15.25 -12.06
CA LEU A 352 -7.58 -14.97 -11.79
C LEU A 352 -8.44 -15.98 -12.57
N ASN A 353 -8.56 -17.18 -12.03
CA ASN A 353 -9.68 -18.02 -12.38
C ASN A 353 -10.89 -17.29 -11.82
N SER A 354 -11.74 -16.83 -12.74
CA SER A 354 -13.03 -16.20 -12.49
C SER A 354 -13.84 -17.02 -11.48
N LEU A 355 -13.69 -16.72 -10.19
CA LEU A 355 -14.50 -17.22 -9.09
C LEU A 355 -14.60 -16.11 -8.05
N LEU A 356 -15.45 -15.13 -8.33
CA LEU A 356 -16.71 -14.89 -7.61
C LEU A 356 -17.60 -13.96 -8.44
#